data_AF-A0A366D986-F1
#
_entry.id   AF-A0A366D986-F1
#
_cell.length_a   1.000
_cell.length_b   1.000
_cell.length_c   1.000
_cell.angle_alpha   90.00
_cell.angle_beta   90.00
_cell.angle_gamma   90.00
#
_symmetry.space_group_name_H-M   'P 1'
#
loop_
_entity.id
_entity.type
_entity.pdbx_description
1 polymer ?
#
loop_
_entity_poly.entity_id
_entity_poly.type
_entity_poly.pdbx_seq_one_letter_code
_entity_poly.pdbx_strand_id
1 'polypeptide(L)'
;MFCCGCAAVEAGESFTITRDGQPVAELKPLSWRGFVPVSELARTSARIPRIDYAEWHALPLPPRHPGDFKGFGPLLNIVAV
;
A
#
# COMPACT_ATOMS: atom_id res chain seq x y z
N MET A 1 11.70 -8.81 14.89
CA MET A 1 10.48 -9.59 15.16
C MET A 1 9.24 -8.77 14.80
N PHE A 2 9.12 -8.26 13.56
CA PHE A 2 8.16 -7.19 13.22
C PHE A 2 7.25 -7.44 11.99
N CYS A 3 7.24 -8.62 11.33
CA CYS A 3 6.21 -8.85 10.27
C CYS A 3 5.64 -10.27 10.23
N CYS A 4 4.90 -10.72 11.27
CA CYS A 4 4.10 -11.95 11.12
C CYS A 4 2.97 -11.79 10.09
N GLY A 5 2.48 -10.56 9.90
CA GLY A 5 1.45 -10.25 8.89
C GLY A 5 1.94 -10.52 7.46
N CYS A 6 3.20 -10.19 7.14
CA CYS A 6 3.77 -10.50 5.82
C CYS A 6 3.79 -12.02 5.59
N ALA A 7 4.27 -12.79 6.58
CA ALA A 7 4.38 -14.24 6.47
C ALA A 7 3.01 -14.93 6.27
N ALA A 8 1.96 -14.46 6.95
CA ALA A 8 0.60 -14.97 6.76
C ALA A 8 0.06 -14.66 5.35
N VAL A 9 0.26 -13.43 4.87
CA VAL A 9 -0.20 -12.99 3.54
C VAL A 9 0.53 -13.71 2.41
N GLU A 10 1.83 -13.98 2.58
CA GLU A 10 2.63 -14.78 1.65
C GLU A 10 2.17 -16.24 1.60
N ALA A 11 1.67 -16.78 2.71
CA ALA A 11 1.04 -18.10 2.78
C ALA A 11 -0.37 -18.13 2.16
N GLY A 12 -0.88 -16.99 1.67
CA GLY A 12 -2.23 -16.89 1.12
C GLY A 12 -3.32 -16.71 2.17
N GLU A 13 -2.96 -16.37 3.41
CA GLU A 13 -3.89 -16.12 4.50
C GLU A 13 -4.18 -14.62 4.64
N SER A 14 -5.41 -14.28 5.05
CA SER A 14 -5.75 -12.89 5.39
C SER A 14 -5.37 -12.62 6.84
N PHE A 15 -4.81 -11.46 7.12
CA PHE A 15 -4.30 -11.08 8.43
C PHE A 15 -4.93 -9.78 8.92
N THR A 16 -5.67 -9.84 10.03
CA THR A 16 -6.25 -8.65 10.66
C THR A 16 -5.18 -7.91 11.46
N ILE A 17 -4.93 -6.66 11.10
CA ILE A 17 -4.05 -5.80 11.87
C ILE A 17 -4.84 -5.19 13.02
N THR A 18 -4.34 -5.41 14.23
CA THR A 18 -4.90 -4.85 15.46
C THR A 18 -3.96 -3.83 16.10
N ARG A 19 -4.53 -2.79 16.71
CA ARG A 19 -3.85 -1.79 17.54
C ARG A 19 -4.63 -1.67 18.84
N ASP A 20 -3.95 -1.85 19.97
CA ASP A 20 -4.56 -1.79 21.31
C ASP A 20 -5.80 -2.69 21.47
N GLY A 21 -5.78 -3.86 20.81
CA GLY A 21 -6.89 -4.81 20.79
C GLY A 21 -8.03 -4.46 19.82
N GLN A 22 -7.96 -3.31 19.13
CA GLN A 22 -8.94 -2.90 18.13
C GLN A 22 -8.46 -3.21 16.71
N PRO A 23 -9.29 -3.83 15.85
CA PRO A 23 -8.94 -4.04 14.45
C PRO A 23 -8.92 -2.71 13.68
N VAL A 24 -7.83 -2.43 12.99
CA VAL A 24 -7.63 -1.17 12.23
C VAL A 24 -7.55 -1.37 10.72
N ALA A 25 -7.15 -2.56 10.27
CA ALA A 25 -7.04 -2.89 8.85
C ALA A 25 -7.01 -4.41 8.65
N GLU A 26 -7.18 -4.84 7.41
CA GLU A 26 -7.03 -6.23 6.97
C GLU A 26 -5.99 -6.29 5.85
N LEU A 27 -4.98 -7.15 6.00
CA LEU A 27 -4.09 -7.54 4.91
C LEU A 27 -4.70 -8.73 4.20
N LYS A 28 -4.87 -8.61 2.88
CA LYS A 28 -5.32 -9.71 2.03
C LYS A 28 -4.20 -10.17 1.12
N PRO A 29 -4.12 -11.47 0.81
CA PRO A 29 -3.27 -11.98 -0.25
C PRO A 29 -3.56 -11.24 -1.54
N LEU A 30 -2.52 -10.75 -2.18
CA LEU A 30 -2.64 -10.27 -3.55
C LEU A 30 -2.83 -11.51 -4.44
N SER A 31 -4.02 -11.67 -5.00
CA SER A 31 -4.21 -12.61 -6.09
C SER A 31 -3.28 -12.20 -7.23
N TRP A 32 -2.47 -13.13 -7.72
CA TRP A 32 -1.48 -12.89 -8.77
C TRP A 32 -2.15 -12.11 -9.92
N ARG A 33 -1.80 -10.84 -10.06
CA ARG A 33 -2.17 -10.05 -11.23
C ARG A 33 -1.24 -10.53 -12.34
N GLY A 34 -1.81 -11.08 -13.41
CA GLY A 34 -1.05 -11.54 -14.56
C GLY A 34 -0.04 -10.47 -14.99
N PHE A 35 1.09 -10.89 -15.56
CA PHE A 35 2.09 -9.96 -16.07
C PHE A 35 1.41 -8.90 -16.96
N VAL A 36 1.57 -7.62 -16.60
CA VAL A 36 1.05 -6.50 -17.38
C VAL A 36 2.15 -6.08 -18.36
N PRO A 37 1.97 -6.27 -19.68
CA PRO A 37 2.95 -5.83 -20.66
C PRO A 37 3.15 -4.32 -20.60
N VAL A 38 4.36 -3.85 -20.89
CA VAL A 38 4.69 -2.41 -20.92
C VAL A 38 3.73 -1.62 -21.81
N SER A 39 3.28 -2.20 -22.93
CA SER A 39 2.29 -1.57 -23.81
C SER A 39 0.93 -1.36 -23.15
N GLU A 40 0.50 -2.31 -22.33
CA GLU A 40 -0.77 -2.23 -21.60
C GLU A 40 -0.66 -1.24 -20.45
N LEU A 41 0.49 -1.23 -19.77
CA LEU A 41 0.82 -0.23 -18.78
C LEU A 41 0.76 1.19 -19.38
N ALA A 42 1.41 1.41 -20.52
CA ALA A 42 1.42 2.70 -21.20
C ALA A 42 0.03 3.13 -21.69
N ARG A 43 -0.78 2.19 -22.19
CA ARG A 43 -2.17 2.46 -22.62
C ARG A 43 -3.08 2.84 -21.45
N THR A 44 -2.96 2.14 -20.33
CA THR A 44 -3.79 2.40 -19.15
C THR A 44 -3.34 3.65 -18.41
N SER A 45 -2.03 3.88 -18.30
CA SER A 45 -1.46 5.06 -17.65
C SER A 45 -1.74 6.36 -18.41
N ALA A 46 -1.93 6.31 -19.73
CA ALA A 46 -2.31 7.46 -20.55
C ALA A 46 -3.62 8.15 -20.11
N ARG A 47 -4.48 7.46 -19.34
CA ARG A 47 -5.74 8.00 -18.82
C ARG A 47 -5.61 8.56 -17.39
N ILE A 48 -4.48 8.36 -16.74
CA ILE A 48 -4.26 8.77 -15.35
C ILE A 48 -3.92 10.26 -15.33
N PRO A 49 -4.50 11.07 -14.41
CA PRO A 49 -4.12 12.46 -14.23
C PRO A 49 -2.62 12.60 -13.98
N ARG A 50 -2.01 13.61 -14.61
CA ARG A 50 -0.60 13.92 -14.36
C ARG A 50 -0.48 14.51 -12.96
N ILE A 51 0.30 13.85 -12.10
CA ILE A 51 0.58 14.32 -10.74
C ILE A 51 1.90 15.07 -10.77
N ASP A 52 1.90 16.33 -10.30
CA ASP A 52 3.15 17.03 -9.97
C ASP A 52 3.68 16.48 -8.65
N TYR A 53 4.89 15.93 -8.69
CA TYR A 53 5.48 15.25 -7.54
C TYR A 53 5.88 16.21 -6.42
N ALA A 54 6.31 17.43 -6.78
CA ALA A 54 6.69 18.45 -5.80
C ALA A 54 5.44 19.00 -5.10
N GLU A 55 4.37 19.24 -5.85
CA GLU A 55 3.07 19.64 -5.30
C GLU A 55 2.52 18.56 -4.38
N TRP A 56 2.52 17.29 -4.82
CA TRP A 56 2.02 16.17 -4.03
C TRP A 56 2.75 16.00 -2.69
N HIS A 57 4.07 16.16 -2.68
CA HIS A 57 4.87 16.05 -1.46
C HIS A 57 4.78 17.29 -0.56
N ALA A 58 4.40 18.44 -1.13
CA ALA A 58 4.15 19.66 -0.38
C ALA A 58 2.74 19.71 0.22
N LEU A 59 1.81 18.84 -0.22
CA LEU A 59 0.47 18.76 0.33
C LEU A 59 0.54 18.50 1.84
N PRO A 60 -0.18 19.30 2.66
CA PRO A 60 -0.30 19.03 4.08
C PRO A 60 -0.85 17.63 4.27
N LEU A 61 -0.13 16.79 5.02
CA LEU A 61 -0.66 15.50 5.41
C LEU A 61 -1.98 15.73 6.16
N PRO A 62 -3.00 14.88 5.93
CA PRO A 62 -4.24 14.97 6.70
C PRO A 62 -3.92 14.90 8.20
N PRO A 63 -4.72 15.54 9.06
CA PRO A 63 -4.52 15.51 10.50
C PRO A 63 -4.42 14.05 10.94
N ARG A 64 -3.35 13.72 11.68
CA ARG A 64 -3.14 12.34 12.06
C ARG A 64 -4.27 11.87 12.96
N HIS A 65 -4.98 10.84 12.53
CA HIS A 65 -5.97 10.22 13.39
C HIS A 65 -5.25 9.35 14.44
N PRO A 66 -5.82 9.18 15.64
CA PRO A 66 -5.25 8.28 16.65
C PRO A 66 -5.13 6.81 16.17
N GLY A 67 -5.78 6.46 15.05
CA GLY A 67 -5.66 5.17 14.35
C GLY A 67 -4.54 5.07 13.31
N ASP A 68 -3.75 6.13 13.08
CA ASP A 68 -2.72 6.12 12.06
C ASP A 68 -1.59 5.13 12.41
N PHE A 69 -1.21 4.33 11.40
CA PHE A 69 -0.12 3.37 11.46
C PHE A 69 1.20 4.07 11.78
N LYS A 70 1.70 3.91 13.03
CA LYS A 70 3.05 4.37 13.43
C LYS A 70 4.20 3.42 13.00
N GLY A 71 3.91 2.38 12.21
CA GLY A 71 4.75 1.17 12.14
C GLY A 71 5.50 0.86 10.85
N PHE A 72 5.37 1.67 9.79
CA PHE A 72 6.15 1.44 8.56
C PHE A 72 7.17 2.56 8.38
N GLY A 73 8.43 2.28 8.74
CA GLY A 73 9.59 3.02 8.26
C GLY A 73 9.74 2.89 6.72
N PRO A 74 10.79 3.49 6.11
CA PRO A 74 10.80 3.95 4.72
C PRO A 74 10.91 2.85 3.64
N LEU A 75 10.49 1.62 3.92
CA LEU A 75 10.63 0.48 3.01
C LEU A 75 9.29 0.00 2.46
N LEU A 76 8.44 0.92 2.02
CA LEU A 76 7.40 0.57 1.06
C LEU A 76 7.71 1.26 -0.27
N ASN A 77 8.48 0.55 -1.11
CA ASN A 77 8.41 0.74 -2.55
C ASN A 77 6.97 0.37 -2.96
N ILE A 78 6.08 1.36 -2.96
CA ILE A 78 4.87 1.29 -3.75
C ILE A 78 5.36 1.17 -5.19
N VAL A 79 5.16 -0.01 -5.76
CA VAL A 79 5.49 -0.28 -7.15
C VAL A 79 4.89 0.84 -8.00
N ALA A 80 5.80 1.63 -8.57
CA ALA A 80 5.51 2.57 -9.64
C ALA A 80 4.80 1.83 -10.77
N VAL A 81 3.71 2.42 -11.22
CA VAL A 81 3.22 2.26 -12.59
C VAL A 81 3.54 3.55 -13.32
#